data_AF-A0A9N9XBQ1-F1
#
_entry.id   AF-A0A9N9XBQ1-F1
#
_cell.length_a   1.000
_cell.length_b   1.000
_cell.length_c   1.000
_cell.angle_alpha   90.00
_cell.angle_beta   90.00
_cell.angle_gamma   90.00
#
_symmetry.space_group_name_H-M   'P 1'
#
loop_
_entity.id
_entity.type
_entity.pdbx_description
1 polymer ?
#
loop_
_entity_poly.entity_id
_entity_poly.type
_entity_poly.pdbx_seq_one_letter_code
_entity_poly.pdbx_strand_id
1 'polypeptide(L)' 'MPRFYKRPPGTKPLREYNTDDLEKAVNAVRCGKLPLRAVAEKYNIDKMKIFRKIKNIHQKQHGGQSTASEFHGGVCFEK' A
#
# COMPACT_ATOMS: atom_id res chain seq x y z
N MET A 1 -5.82 -12.40 34.06
CA MET A 1 -5.07 -13.24 33.10
C MET A 1 -5.17 -12.61 31.71
N PRO A 2 -4.05 -12.34 31.01
CA PRO A 2 -4.08 -11.79 29.65
C PRO A 2 -4.66 -12.80 28.65
N ARG A 3 -5.56 -12.34 27.78
CA ARG A 3 -6.18 -13.16 26.72
C ARG A 3 -5.28 -13.15 25.48
N PHE A 4 -4.56 -14.24 25.23
CA PHE A 4 -3.77 -14.40 24.00
C PHE A 4 -4.67 -14.81 22.83
N TYR A 5 -4.68 -14.02 21.77
CA TYR A 5 -5.38 -14.38 20.53
C TYR A 5 -4.52 -15.36 19.71
N LYS A 6 -5.02 -16.59 19.54
CA LYS A 6 -4.45 -17.59 18.63
C LYS A 6 -5.23 -17.57 17.32
N ARG A 7 -4.53 -17.66 16.19
CA ARG A 7 -5.18 -17.77 14.88
C ARG A 7 -5.90 -19.13 14.75
N PRO A 8 -7.08 -19.19 14.11
CA PRO A 8 -7.76 -20.47 13.89
C PRO A 8 -6.98 -21.35 12.91
N PRO A 9 -6.94 -22.68 13.14
CA PRO A 9 -6.31 -23.62 12.23
C PRO A 9 -6.97 -23.57 10.83
N GLY A 10 -6.18 -23.73 9.77
CA GLY A 10 -6.66 -23.65 8.38
C GLY A 10 -6.65 -22.25 7.75
N THR A 11 -6.26 -21.21 8.50
CA THR A 11 -6.04 -19.88 7.92
C THR A 11 -4.81 -19.89 7.00
N LYS A 12 -4.93 -19.28 5.81
CA LYS A 12 -3.78 -19.13 4.91
C LYS A 12 -2.66 -18.33 5.58
N PRO A 13 -1.39 -18.74 5.44
CA PRO A 13 -0.28 -17.97 5.96
C PRO A 13 -0.24 -16.60 5.28
N LEU A 14 0.18 -15.58 6.03
CA LEU A 14 0.41 -14.27 5.46
C LEU A 14 1.54 -14.39 4.44
N ARG A 15 1.29 -13.98 3.20
CA ARG A 15 2.31 -14.00 2.16
C ARG A 15 3.40 -12.98 2.50
N GLU A 16 4.60 -13.47 2.76
CA GLU A 16 5.77 -12.65 3.03
C GLU A 16 6.37 -12.17 1.71
N TYR A 17 6.80 -10.91 1.70
CA TYR A 17 7.59 -10.32 0.61
C TYR A 17 8.60 -9.38 1.24
N ASN A 18 9.72 -9.17 0.54
CA ASN A 18 10.73 -8.22 0.96
C ASN A 18 10.21 -6.79 0.77
N THR A 19 10.53 -5.92 1.73
CA THR A 19 10.22 -4.49 1.65
C THR A 19 10.89 -3.84 0.44
N ASP A 20 12.12 -4.25 0.13
CA ASP A 20 12.92 -3.69 -0.97
C ASP A 20 12.28 -3.99 -2.34
N ASP A 21 11.70 -5.18 -2.49
CA ASP A 21 11.02 -5.59 -3.72
C ASP A 21 9.70 -4.81 -3.91
N LEU A 22 9.01 -4.50 -2.80
CA LEU A 22 7.83 -3.64 -2.84
C LEU A 22 8.18 -2.22 -3.28
N GLU A 23 9.29 -1.66 -2.82
CA GLU A 23 9.74 -0.31 -3.21
C GLU A 23 10.16 -0.25 -4.68
N LYS A 24 10.91 -1.25 -5.16
CA LYS A 24 11.24 -1.40 -6.58
C LYS A 24 9.99 -1.52 -7.45
N ALA A 25 8.99 -2.30 -7.01
CA ALA A 25 7.71 -2.42 -7.69
C ALA A 25 6.95 -1.09 -7.77
N VAL A 26 6.86 -0.35 -6.66
CA VAL A 26 6.20 0.96 -6.61
C VAL A 26 6.90 1.96 -7.52
N ASN A 27 8.23 2.01 -7.51
CA ASN A 27 9.01 2.91 -8.36
C ASN A 27 8.84 2.58 -9.84
N ALA A 28 8.80 1.31 -10.21
CA ALA A 28 8.55 0.89 -11.60
C ALA A 28 7.18 1.37 -12.12
N VAL A 29 6.15 1.33 -11.27
CA VAL A 29 4.81 1.83 -11.62
C VAL A 29 4.77 3.35 -11.66
N ARG A 30 5.38 4.04 -10.68
CA ARG A 30 5.43 5.52 -10.64
C ARG A 30 6.15 6.13 -11.82
N CYS A 31 7.23 5.52 -12.28
CA CYS A 31 7.96 5.97 -13.46
C CYS A 31 7.28 5.61 -14.80
N GLY A 32 6.10 4.97 -14.78
CA GLY A 32 5.37 4.57 -15.98
C GLY A 32 6.06 3.45 -16.79
N LYS A 33 7.06 2.75 -16.23
CA LYS A 33 7.85 1.75 -16.95
C LYS A 33 7.05 0.47 -17.26
N LEU A 34 6.13 0.10 -16.37
CA LEU A 34 5.33 -1.11 -16.48
C LEU A 34 3.92 -0.90 -15.91
N PRO A 35 2.88 -1.53 -16.49
CA PRO A 35 1.53 -1.51 -15.92
C PRO A 35 1.48 -2.30 -14.60
N LEU A 36 0.56 -1.90 -13.70
CA LEU A 36 0.42 -2.48 -12.36
C LEU A 36 0.33 -4.01 -12.35
N ARG A 37 -0.33 -4.59 -13.38
CA ARG A 37 -0.48 -6.04 -13.53
C ARG A 37 0.86 -6.74 -13.82
N ALA A 38 1.64 -6.20 -14.77
CA ALA A 38 2.95 -6.78 -15.11
C ALA A 38 3.94 -6.69 -13.96
N VAL A 39 3.89 -5.60 -13.17
CA VAL A 39 4.72 -5.45 -11.98
C VAL A 39 4.32 -6.45 -10.89
N ALA A 40 3.02 -6.64 -10.66
CA ALA A 40 2.53 -7.60 -9.67
C ALA A 40 3.00 -9.04 -9.97
N GLU A 41 2.95 -9.45 -11.23
CA GLU A 41 3.42 -10.76 -11.68
C GLU A 41 4.95 -10.88 -11.54
N LYS A 42 5.71 -9.85 -11.94
CA LYS A 42 7.19 -9.86 -11.89
C LYS A 42 7.73 -9.98 -10.46
N TYR A 43 7.14 -9.27 -9.51
CA TYR A 43 7.62 -9.25 -8.12
C TYR A 43 6.84 -10.23 -7.21
N ASN A 44 5.85 -10.95 -7.74
CA ASN A 44 4.94 -11.82 -6.97
C ASN A 44 4.23 -11.11 -5.81
N ILE A 45 3.96 -9.81 -5.96
CA ILE A 45 3.27 -8.98 -4.97
C ILE A 45 1.84 -8.72 -5.44
N ASP A 46 0.87 -8.79 -4.54
CA ASP A 46 -0.52 -8.45 -4.86
C ASP A 46 -0.62 -7.01 -5.39
N LYS A 47 -1.23 -6.87 -6.57
CA LYS A 47 -1.54 -5.58 -7.22
C LYS A 47 -2.14 -4.57 -6.25
N MET A 48 -2.97 -5.04 -5.32
CA MET A 48 -3.69 -4.16 -4.41
C MET A 48 -2.78 -3.62 -3.31
N LYS A 49 -1.75 -4.36 -2.91
CA LYS A 49 -0.73 -3.88 -1.98
C LYS A 49 0.12 -2.77 -2.60
N ILE A 50 0.56 -2.96 -3.86
CA ILE A 50 1.31 -1.94 -4.61
C ILE A 50 0.46 -0.67 -4.73
N PHE A 51 -0.81 -0.80 -5.12
CA PHE A 51 -1.75 0.31 -5.22
C PHE A 51 -1.95 1.07 -3.89
N ARG A 52 -2.18 0.34 -2.79
CA ARG A 52 -2.34 0.93 -1.45
C ARG A 52 -1.08 1.68 -1.00
N LYS A 53 0.10 1.16 -1.34
CA LYS A 53 1.40 1.81 -1.06
C LYS A 53 1.56 3.07 -1.90
N ILE A 54 1.21 3.06 -3.19
CA ILE A 54 1.19 4.26 -4.04
C ILE A 54 0.28 5.34 -3.48
N LYS A 55 -0.92 4.95 -3.03
CA LYS A 55 -1.92 5.86 -2.41
C LYS A 55 -1.64 6.23 -0.96
N ASN A 56 -0.56 5.72 -0.36
CA ASN A 56 -0.18 5.99 1.03
C ASN A 56 -1.31 5.79 2.05
N ILE A 57 -2.22 4.83 1.81
CA ILE A 57 -3.46 4.67 2.61
C ILE A 57 -3.14 4.42 4.09
N HIS A 58 -2.04 3.72 4.37
CA HIS A 58 -1.63 3.31 5.70
C HIS A 58 -0.66 4.30 6.39
N GLN A 59 -0.27 5.39 5.72
CA GLN A 59 0.60 6.41 6.33
C GLN A 59 -0.18 7.45 7.15
N LYS A 60 -1.51 7.37 7.17
CA LYS A 60 -2.33 8.29 7.96
C LYS A 60 -2.13 8.02 9.45
N GLN A 61 -1.90 9.09 10.21
CA GLN A 61 -1.95 9.04 11.68
C GLN A 61 -3.33 8.51 12.11
N HIS A 62 -3.35 7.51 12.98
CA HIS A 62 -4.58 6.93 13.50
C HIS A 62 -5.28 7.96 14.40
N GLY A 63 -6.61 8.05 14.33
CA GLY A 63 -7.40 9.03 15.11
C GLY A 63 -7.55 10.43 14.49
N GLY A 64 -7.00 10.67 13.29
CA GLY A 64 -7.07 11.97 12.61
C GLY A 64 -8.37 12.20 11.82
N GLN A 65 -9.53 12.26 12.49
CA GLN A 65 -10.72 12.83 11.86
C GLN A 65 -10.43 14.30 11.51
N SER A 66 -10.39 14.62 10.21
CA SER A 66 -10.22 16.00 9.75
C SER A 66 -11.52 16.77 10.02
N THR A 67 -11.46 17.82 10.82
CA THR A 67 -12.51 18.85 10.85
C THR A 67 -12.59 19.51 9.48
N ALA A 68 -13.78 19.93 9.04
CA ALA A 68 -14.05 20.42 7.69
C ALA A 68 -13.39 21.78 7.33
N SER A 69 -12.36 22.21 8.06
CA SER A 69 -11.79 23.57 7.97
C SER A 69 -10.60 23.72 7.04
N GLU A 70 -10.01 22.65 6.48
CA GLU A 70 -8.79 22.75 5.66
C GLU A 70 -8.87 21.94 4.37
N PHE A 71 -9.64 22.43 3.40
CA PHE A 71 -9.48 22.04 1.99
C PHE A 71 -8.41 22.94 1.34
N HIS A 72 -7.14 22.57 1.45
CA HIS A 72 -6.11 23.11 0.56
C HIS A 72 -6.06 22.21 -0.68
N GLY A 73 -6.81 22.60 -1.71
CA GLY A 73 -6.79 21.97 -3.02
C GLY A 73 -5.41 22.10 -3.67
N GLY A 74 -4.61 21.04 -3.61
CA GLY A 74 -3.41 20.90 -4.42
C GLY A 74 -3.80 20.49 -5.83
N VAL A 75 -4.04 21.47 -6.70
CA VAL A 75 -4.09 21.26 -8.16
C VAL A 75 -2.64 21.08 -8.63
N CYS A 76 -2.34 19.96 -9.28
CA CYS A 76 -1.09 19.84 -10.03
C CYS A 76 -1.18 20.75 -11.26
N PHE A 77 -0.40 21.83 -11.26
CA PHE A 77 -0.18 22.67 -12.42
C PHE A 77 0.76 21.91 -13.38
N GLU A 78 0.25 21.47 -14.53
CA GLU A 78 1.08 21.04 -15.66
C GLU A 78 1.62 22.29 -16.38
N LYS A 79 2.87 22.21 -16.83
CA LYS A 79 3.56 23.24 -17.62
C LYS A 79 3.27 23.05 -19.10
#